data_AF-A0A431TVX4-F1
#
_entry.id   AF-A0A431TVX4-F1
#
_cell.length_a   1.000
_cell.length_b   1.000
_cell.length_c   1.000
_cell.angle_alpha   90.00
_cell.angle_beta   90.00
_cell.angle_gamma   90.00
#
_symmetry.space_group_name_H-M   'P 1'
#
loop_
_entity.id
_entity.type
_entity.pdbx_description
1 polymer ?
#
loop_
_entity_poly.entity_id
_entity_poly.type
_entity_poly.pdbx_seq_one_letter_code
_entity_poly.pdbx_strand_id
1 'polypeptide(L)'
;MTTPLLPIVGPDAPAPRSIIRIQKARIKNQQLTCEFTEQRTDDAPPRAFTLAAQEQVHPDLLHGLAQLVPHLCLLTEQLTETPTYWPDDTGTLPPHFEAFTLTGFSVGNGGRGVTLIGQRQLAGGKVLNLTSPYVSFDDEQPAYAYAGLLESALDAVLAEVEAALRGKCTEYRQLDLFEPTAEPNAALIPLIPVPAHA
;
A
#
# COMPACT_ATOMS: atom_id res chain seq x y z
N MET A 1 -13.18 14.26 -37.83
CA MET A 1 -12.66 15.25 -36.87
C MET A 1 -12.00 14.48 -35.75
N THR A 2 -10.67 14.51 -35.74
CA THR A 2 -9.81 13.66 -34.91
C THR A 2 -9.59 14.35 -33.58
N THR A 3 -10.18 13.83 -32.51
CA THR A 3 -10.03 14.35 -31.15
C THR A 3 -8.57 14.17 -30.70
N PRO A 4 -7.84 15.24 -30.35
CA PRO A 4 -6.48 15.08 -29.84
C PRO A 4 -6.53 14.44 -28.44
N LEU A 5 -5.81 13.33 -28.28
CA LEU A 5 -5.52 12.76 -26.98
C LEU A 5 -4.63 13.75 -26.21
N LEU A 6 -5.21 14.41 -25.21
CA LEU A 6 -4.48 15.32 -24.32
C LEU A 6 -3.42 14.53 -23.53
N PRO A 7 -2.24 15.12 -23.30
CA PRO A 7 -1.09 14.44 -22.71
C PRO A 7 -1.40 13.90 -21.31
N ILE A 8 -0.84 12.71 -21.04
CA ILE A 8 -0.63 12.20 -19.67
C ILE A 8 0.16 13.27 -18.91
N VAL A 9 -0.33 13.61 -17.72
CA VAL A 9 0.11 14.74 -16.90
C VAL A 9 1.61 14.64 -16.62
N GLY A 10 2.37 15.60 -17.15
CA GLY A 10 3.68 16.00 -16.63
C GLY A 10 3.52 17.01 -15.47
N PRO A 11 4.56 17.22 -14.66
CA PRO A 11 4.49 17.84 -13.32
C PRO A 11 4.12 19.33 -13.26
N ASP A 12 3.76 19.99 -14.37
CA ASP A 12 3.74 21.46 -14.46
C ASP A 12 2.43 22.07 -14.98
N ALA A 13 1.29 21.40 -14.75
CA ALA A 13 -0.03 21.99 -14.97
C ALA A 13 -0.74 22.27 -13.63
N PRO A 14 -1.36 23.44 -13.43
CA PRO A 14 -2.16 23.70 -12.23
C PRO A 14 -3.39 22.80 -12.28
N ALA A 15 -3.29 21.63 -11.65
CA ALA A 15 -4.26 20.57 -11.79
C ALA A 15 -5.61 21.01 -11.18
N PRO A 16 -6.73 21.02 -11.93
CA PRO A 16 -8.03 20.93 -11.29
C PRO A 16 -7.99 19.64 -10.45
N ARG A 17 -8.25 19.76 -9.15
CA ARG A 17 -8.21 18.65 -8.18
C ARG A 17 -9.06 17.49 -8.72
N SER A 18 -8.40 16.51 -9.32
CA SER A 18 -9.08 15.36 -9.92
C SER A 18 -9.60 14.50 -8.77
N ILE A 19 -10.87 14.09 -8.86
CA ILE A 19 -11.53 13.28 -7.85
C ILE A 19 -11.07 11.84 -8.07
N ILE A 20 -10.24 11.34 -7.15
CA ILE A 20 -9.74 9.97 -7.15
C ILE A 20 -10.67 9.13 -6.28
N ARG A 21 -11.17 8.02 -6.82
CA ARG A 21 -11.94 7.02 -6.07
C ARG A 21 -11.25 5.68 -6.16
N ILE A 22 -10.69 5.22 -5.04
CA ILE A 22 -10.03 3.92 -4.95
C ILE A 22 -11.09 2.83 -4.94
N GLN A 23 -10.97 1.85 -5.84
CA GLN A 23 -11.87 0.70 -5.92
C GLN A 23 -11.26 -0.52 -5.29
N LYS A 24 -9.95 -0.70 -5.44
CA LYS A 24 -9.25 -1.88 -4.94
C LYS A 24 -7.78 -1.59 -4.76
N ALA A 25 -7.22 -2.03 -3.65
CA ALA A 25 -5.80 -1.96 -3.39
C ALA A 25 -5.29 -3.34 -2.99
N ARG A 26 -4.15 -3.74 -3.54
CA ARG A 26 -3.47 -4.98 -3.20
C ARG A 26 -1.98 -4.75 -3.07
N ILE A 27 -1.38 -5.40 -2.09
CA ILE A 27 0.06 -5.44 -1.87
C ILE A 27 0.55 -6.85 -2.15
N LYS A 28 1.53 -6.93 -3.05
CA LYS A 28 2.26 -8.16 -3.35
C LYS A 28 3.73 -7.83 -3.39
N ASN A 29 4.57 -8.59 -2.69
CA ASN A 29 6.03 -8.36 -2.66
C ASN A 29 6.40 -6.92 -2.26
N GLN A 30 5.67 -6.31 -1.32
CA GLN A 30 5.81 -4.91 -0.90
C GLN A 30 5.54 -3.87 -2.00
N GLN A 31 4.90 -4.27 -3.10
CA GLN A 31 4.49 -3.38 -4.18
C GLN A 31 2.98 -3.21 -4.18
N LEU A 32 2.53 -1.97 -4.29
CA LEU A 32 1.11 -1.61 -4.34
C LEU A 32 0.60 -1.74 -5.78
N THR A 33 -0.45 -2.53 -5.98
CA THR A 33 -1.31 -2.50 -7.16
C THR A 33 -2.66 -1.93 -6.75
N CYS A 34 -3.05 -0.82 -7.35
CA CYS A 34 -4.27 -0.11 -7.05
C CYS A 34 -5.12 0.08 -8.32
N GLU A 35 -6.41 -0.20 -8.20
CA GLU A 35 -7.43 0.10 -9.21
C GLU A 35 -8.25 1.29 -8.70
N PHE A 36 -8.30 2.38 -9.45
CA PHE A 36 -9.02 3.59 -9.07
C PHE A 36 -9.66 4.27 -10.28
N THR A 37 -10.67 5.09 -10.03
CA THR A 37 -11.22 5.98 -11.05
C THR A 37 -10.82 7.42 -10.80
N GLU A 38 -10.49 8.14 -11.86
CA GLU A 38 -10.24 9.57 -11.83
C GLU A 38 -11.35 10.31 -12.61
N GLN A 39 -11.89 11.35 -11.98
CA GLN A 39 -12.80 12.31 -12.60
C GLN A 39 -12.18 13.71 -12.55
N ARG A 40 -12.01 14.33 -13.73
CA ARG A 40 -11.44 15.69 -13.84
C ARG A 40 -12.41 16.78 -13.34
N THR A 41 -13.70 16.54 -13.52
CA THR A 41 -14.83 17.41 -13.13
C THR A 41 -16.04 16.53 -12.82
N ASP A 42 -16.98 17.00 -12.01
CA ASP A 42 -18.17 16.24 -11.58
C ASP A 42 -19.01 15.73 -12.77
N ASP A 43 -19.08 16.53 -13.84
CA ASP A 43 -19.85 16.23 -15.07
C ASP A 43 -19.10 15.30 -16.05
N ALA A 44 -17.81 15.02 -15.81
CA ALA A 44 -17.01 14.20 -16.73
C ALA A 44 -17.13 12.70 -16.42
N PRO A 45 -17.18 11.83 -17.46
CA PRO A 45 -17.24 10.40 -17.25
C PRO A 45 -15.99 9.90 -16.49
N PRO A 46 -16.16 9.06 -15.45
CA PRO A 46 -15.03 8.50 -14.71
C PRO A 46 -14.20 7.60 -15.62
N ARG A 47 -12.88 7.74 -15.53
CA ARG A 47 -11.93 6.87 -16.23
C ARG A 47 -11.30 5.92 -15.23
N ALA A 48 -11.30 4.63 -15.54
CA ALA A 48 -10.66 3.62 -14.71
C ALA A 48 -9.16 3.54 -15.04
N PHE A 49 -8.35 3.49 -14.00
CA PHE A 49 -6.90 3.34 -14.05
C PHE A 49 -6.47 2.18 -13.16
N THR A 50 -5.38 1.54 -13.56
CA THR A 50 -4.67 0.57 -12.74
C THR A 50 -3.24 1.04 -12.62
N LEU A 51 -2.80 1.28 -11.40
CA LEU A 51 -1.42 1.65 -11.08
C LEU A 51 -0.76 0.48 -10.36
N ALA A 52 0.35 0.00 -10.91
CA ALA A 52 1.25 -0.93 -10.23
C ALA A 52 2.53 -0.16 -9.89
N ALA A 53 2.68 0.19 -8.62
CA ALA A 53 3.88 0.84 -8.11
C ALA A 53 5.04 -0.17 -8.15
N GLN A 54 6.15 0.22 -8.76
CA GLN A 54 7.37 -0.60 -8.74
C GLN A 54 8.18 -0.39 -7.45
N GLU A 55 7.96 0.76 -6.80
CA GLU A 55 8.60 1.15 -5.55
C GLU A 55 7.97 0.44 -4.36
N GLN A 56 8.76 0.30 -3.28
CA GLN A 56 8.28 -0.29 -2.05
C GLN A 56 7.30 0.64 -1.36
N VAL A 57 6.20 0.07 -0.89
CA VAL A 57 5.17 0.79 -0.13
C VAL A 57 5.74 1.39 1.14
N HIS A 58 5.21 2.56 1.52
CA HIS A 58 5.55 3.20 2.77
C HIS A 58 5.11 2.32 3.97
N PRO A 59 5.90 2.25 5.07
CA PRO A 59 5.55 1.45 6.26
C PRO A 59 4.20 1.82 6.88
N ASP A 60 3.77 3.08 6.80
CA ASP A 60 2.46 3.51 7.30
C ASP A 60 1.29 2.75 6.63
N LEU A 61 1.40 2.48 5.32
CA LEU A 61 0.38 1.70 4.61
C LEU A 61 0.34 0.26 5.11
N LEU A 62 1.51 -0.34 5.36
CA LEU A 62 1.61 -1.68 5.93
C LEU A 62 1.04 -1.73 7.35
N HIS A 63 1.30 -0.70 8.15
CA HIS A 63 0.76 -0.56 9.50
C HIS A 63 -0.76 -0.42 9.48
N GLY A 64 -1.31 0.43 8.60
CA GLY A 64 -2.75 0.57 8.44
C GLY A 64 -3.43 -0.74 8.02
N LEU A 65 -2.82 -1.50 7.11
CA LEU A 65 -3.34 -2.83 6.74
C LEU A 65 -3.25 -3.84 7.88
N ALA A 66 -2.24 -3.74 8.75
CA ALA A 66 -2.13 -4.57 9.94
C ALA A 66 -3.31 -4.33 10.91
N GLN A 67 -3.73 -3.07 11.09
CA GLN A 67 -4.91 -2.74 11.92
C GLN A 67 -6.22 -3.37 11.42
N LEU A 68 -6.28 -3.76 10.14
CA LEU A 68 -7.44 -4.44 9.56
C LEU A 68 -7.41 -5.98 9.72
N VAL A 69 -6.31 -6.56 10.22
CA VAL A 69 -6.18 -8.02 10.43
C VAL A 69 -7.18 -8.57 11.44
N PRO A 70 -7.45 -7.92 12.60
CA PRO A 70 -8.47 -8.38 13.54
C PRO A 70 -9.86 -8.47 12.91
N HIS A 71 -10.20 -7.51 12.05
CA HIS A 71 -11.46 -7.51 11.30
C HIS A 71 -11.53 -8.67 10.29
N LEU A 72 -10.45 -8.89 9.53
CA LEU A 72 -10.38 -10.03 8.60
C LEU A 72 -10.63 -11.36 9.33
N CYS A 73 -10.00 -11.56 10.49
CA CYS A 73 -10.10 -12.80 11.24
C CYS A 73 -11.50 -13.05 11.78
N LEU A 74 -12.20 -12.02 12.28
CA LEU A 74 -13.60 -12.15 12.72
C LEU A 74 -14.53 -12.42 11.53
N LEU A 75 -14.41 -11.64 10.45
CA LEU A 75 -15.27 -11.75 9.27
C LEU A 75 -15.11 -13.08 8.52
N THR A 76 -13.93 -13.72 8.64
CA THR A 76 -13.64 -15.03 8.03
C THR A 76 -13.68 -16.18 9.04
N GLU A 77 -14.17 -15.91 10.25
CA GLU A 77 -14.34 -16.88 11.35
C GLU A 77 -13.04 -17.66 11.67
N GLN A 78 -11.88 -17.06 11.43
CA GLN A 78 -10.57 -17.71 11.67
C GLN A 78 -10.15 -17.66 13.13
N LEU A 79 -10.65 -16.66 13.87
CA LEU A 79 -10.43 -16.47 15.29
C LEU A 79 -11.75 -16.07 15.94
N THR A 80 -11.90 -16.40 17.23
CA THR A 80 -13.02 -15.98 18.05
C THR A 80 -12.61 -14.80 18.90
N GLU A 81 -13.52 -13.84 19.07
CA GLU A 81 -13.28 -12.71 19.95
C GLU A 81 -13.08 -13.15 21.40
N THR A 82 -12.09 -12.53 22.03
CA THR A 82 -11.72 -12.71 23.44
C THR A 82 -11.58 -11.33 24.08
N PRO A 83 -11.58 -11.20 25.42
CA PRO A 83 -11.40 -9.90 26.08
C PRO A 83 -10.09 -9.17 25.72
N THR A 84 -9.09 -9.88 25.19
CA THR A 84 -7.77 -9.34 24.79
C THR A 84 -7.58 -9.42 23.27
N TYR A 85 -8.66 -9.46 22.50
CA TYR A 85 -8.62 -9.64 21.04
C TYR A 85 -8.17 -8.38 20.31
N TRP A 86 -8.66 -7.22 20.75
CA TRP A 86 -8.31 -5.95 20.13
C TRP A 86 -6.93 -5.49 20.61
N PRO A 87 -6.08 -4.95 19.70
CA PRO A 87 -4.79 -4.40 20.08
C PRO A 87 -4.99 -3.25 21.08
N ASP A 88 -4.02 -3.08 21.97
CA ASP A 88 -3.98 -1.96 22.91
C ASP A 88 -3.62 -0.65 22.20
N ASP A 89 -3.61 0.47 22.95
CA ASP A 89 -3.30 1.80 22.42
C ASP A 89 -1.89 1.92 21.81
N THR A 90 -1.05 0.87 21.92
CA THR A 90 0.28 0.83 21.30
C THR A 90 0.22 0.50 19.80
N GLY A 91 -0.92 0.02 19.30
CA GLY A 91 -1.11 -0.35 17.90
C GLY A 91 -0.34 -1.60 17.46
N THR A 92 0.29 -2.32 18.39
CA THR A 92 0.99 -3.58 18.08
C THR A 92 0.01 -4.74 18.10
N LEU A 93 -0.03 -5.53 17.01
CA LEU A 93 -0.88 -6.70 16.95
C LEU A 93 -0.39 -7.79 17.92
N PRO A 94 -1.30 -8.40 18.70
CA PRO A 94 -0.97 -9.57 19.51
C PRO A 94 -0.38 -10.75 18.72
N PRO A 95 0.42 -11.64 19.35
CA PRO A 95 1.10 -12.75 18.67
C PRO A 95 0.18 -13.73 17.92
N HIS A 96 -1.07 -13.85 18.34
CA HIS A 96 -2.03 -14.75 17.69
C HIS A 96 -2.47 -14.27 16.29
N PHE A 97 -2.16 -13.01 15.93
CA PHE A 97 -2.36 -12.49 14.58
C PHE A 97 -1.14 -12.66 13.66
N GLU A 98 0.03 -13.07 14.16
CA GLU A 98 1.27 -13.17 13.36
C GLU A 98 1.13 -14.08 12.14
N ALA A 99 0.29 -15.12 12.24
CA ALA A 99 0.03 -16.02 11.13
C ALA A 99 -0.82 -15.39 10.01
N PHE A 100 -1.43 -14.22 10.24
CA PHE A 100 -2.36 -13.57 9.33
C PHE A 100 -1.72 -12.33 8.71
N THR A 101 -2.01 -12.10 7.43
CA THR A 101 -1.54 -10.93 6.71
C THR A 101 -2.66 -10.42 5.82
N LEU A 102 -3.04 -9.16 6.00
CA LEU A 102 -3.92 -8.51 5.04
C LEU A 102 -3.11 -8.10 3.81
N THR A 103 -3.55 -8.55 2.64
CA THR A 103 -2.88 -8.29 1.36
C THR A 103 -3.59 -7.24 0.53
N GLY A 104 -4.79 -6.81 0.93
CA GLY A 104 -5.54 -5.81 0.20
C GLY A 104 -7.01 -5.78 0.57
N PHE A 105 -7.75 -4.95 -0.13
CA PHE A 105 -9.18 -4.78 0.03
C PHE A 105 -9.82 -4.33 -1.29
N SER A 106 -11.12 -4.54 -1.41
CA SER A 106 -11.96 -4.03 -2.49
C SER A 106 -13.08 -3.21 -1.87
N VAL A 107 -13.23 -1.98 -2.31
CA VAL A 107 -14.29 -1.07 -1.90
C VAL A 107 -15.53 -1.33 -2.76
N GLY A 108 -16.70 -1.34 -2.12
CA GLY A 108 -18.00 -1.47 -2.76
C GLY A 108 -18.31 -0.31 -3.69
N ASN A 109 -19.24 -0.53 -4.62
CA ASN A 109 -19.69 0.52 -5.53
C ASN A 109 -20.32 1.67 -4.71
N GLY A 110 -19.84 2.90 -4.91
CA GLY A 110 -20.27 4.05 -4.13
C GLY A 110 -19.47 4.34 -2.86
N GLY A 111 -18.45 3.52 -2.52
CA GLY A 111 -17.55 3.79 -1.39
C GLY A 111 -18.08 3.38 -0.02
N ARG A 112 -19.23 2.69 0.03
CA ARG A 112 -20.00 2.46 1.25
C ARG A 112 -19.92 1.03 1.79
N GLY A 113 -18.79 0.39 1.54
CA GLY A 113 -18.53 -0.94 2.08
C GLY A 113 -17.23 -1.52 1.55
N VAL A 114 -16.83 -2.66 2.11
CA VAL A 114 -15.51 -3.25 1.86
C VAL A 114 -15.54 -4.76 1.87
N THR A 115 -14.64 -5.35 1.09
CA THR A 115 -14.25 -6.75 1.13
C THR A 115 -12.75 -6.81 1.41
N LEU A 116 -12.35 -7.43 2.52
CA LEU A 116 -10.97 -7.60 2.91
C LEU A 116 -10.37 -8.85 2.26
N ILE A 117 -9.13 -8.76 1.80
CA ILE A 117 -8.41 -9.87 1.19
C ILE A 117 -7.08 -10.07 1.89
N GLY A 118 -6.88 -11.25 2.46
CA GLY A 118 -5.66 -11.59 3.18
C GLY A 118 -5.26 -13.03 2.99
N GLN A 119 -4.34 -13.46 3.83
CA GLN A 119 -3.82 -14.81 3.83
C GLN A 119 -3.44 -15.23 5.24
N ARG A 120 -3.45 -16.54 5.48
CA ARG A 120 -2.99 -17.17 6.70
C ARG A 120 -1.88 -18.18 6.39
N GLN A 121 -0.78 -18.08 7.12
CA GLN A 121 0.29 -19.09 7.13
C GLN A 121 -0.16 -20.28 7.99
N LEU A 122 -0.19 -21.47 7.40
CA LEU A 122 -0.49 -22.72 8.09
C LEU A 122 0.79 -23.35 8.64
N ALA A 123 0.68 -24.15 9.71
CA ALA A 123 1.82 -24.80 10.35
C ALA A 123 2.70 -25.65 9.40
N GLY A 124 2.13 -26.14 8.29
CA GLY A 124 2.86 -26.87 7.25
C GLY A 124 3.52 -25.99 6.18
N GLY A 125 3.66 -24.68 6.39
CA GLY A 125 4.25 -23.73 5.42
C GLY A 125 3.37 -23.45 4.20
N LYS A 126 2.11 -23.91 4.20
CA LYS A 126 1.13 -23.61 3.15
C LYS A 126 0.44 -22.29 3.45
N VAL A 127 0.06 -21.59 2.38
CA VAL A 127 -0.70 -20.33 2.47
C VAL A 127 -2.18 -20.61 2.20
N LEU A 128 -3.04 -20.22 3.12
CA LEU A 128 -4.50 -20.17 2.93
C LEU A 128 -4.90 -18.75 2.55
N ASN A 129 -5.48 -18.57 1.36
CA ASN A 129 -6.03 -17.27 0.96
C ASN A 129 -7.39 -17.05 1.62
N LEU A 130 -7.60 -15.87 2.19
CA LEU A 130 -8.81 -15.46 2.88
C LEU A 130 -9.45 -14.30 2.12
N THR A 131 -10.77 -14.33 1.98
CA THR A 131 -11.56 -13.22 1.45
C THR A 131 -12.78 -13.09 2.34
N SER A 132 -12.95 -11.92 2.95
CA SER A 132 -14.09 -11.67 3.83
C SER A 132 -15.39 -11.61 3.04
N PRO A 133 -16.55 -11.84 3.68
CA PRO A 133 -17.81 -11.33 3.15
C PRO A 133 -17.76 -9.81 2.96
N TYR A 134 -18.64 -9.30 2.11
CA TYR A 134 -18.83 -7.86 1.93
C TYR A 134 -19.49 -7.25 3.18
N VAL A 135 -18.92 -6.17 3.69
CA VAL A 135 -19.49 -5.39 4.80
C VAL A 135 -19.94 -4.04 4.27
N SER A 136 -21.23 -3.73 4.44
CA SER A 136 -21.80 -2.41 4.14
C SER A 136 -21.68 -1.50 5.35
N PHE A 137 -21.42 -0.20 5.12
CA PHE A 137 -21.37 0.82 6.17
C PHE A 137 -22.66 1.65 6.26
N ASP A 138 -23.55 1.56 5.26
CA ASP A 138 -24.81 2.31 5.22
C ASP A 138 -25.99 1.61 5.91
N ASP A 139 -25.80 0.39 6.42
CA ASP A 139 -26.89 -0.37 7.05
C ASP A 139 -27.25 0.23 8.42
N GLU A 140 -28.53 0.58 8.63
CA GLU A 140 -29.05 1.09 9.92
C GLU A 140 -28.84 0.09 11.07
N GLN A 141 -28.82 -1.21 10.76
CA GLN A 141 -28.34 -2.27 11.64
C GLN A 141 -27.18 -3.00 10.95
N PRO A 142 -25.92 -2.66 11.24
CA PRO A 142 -24.79 -3.32 10.60
C PRO A 142 -24.75 -4.80 11.03
N ALA A 143 -24.66 -5.70 10.05
CA ALA A 143 -24.51 -7.14 10.31
C ALA A 143 -23.22 -7.48 11.06
N TYR A 144 -22.21 -6.60 10.96
CA TYR A 144 -20.94 -6.71 11.65
C TYR A 144 -20.86 -5.69 12.80
N ALA A 145 -20.72 -6.19 14.03
CA ALA A 145 -20.74 -5.36 15.24
C ALA A 145 -19.66 -4.27 15.27
N TYR A 146 -18.55 -4.47 14.56
CA TYR A 146 -17.41 -3.55 14.51
C TYR A 146 -17.33 -2.77 13.19
N ALA A 147 -18.44 -2.61 12.47
CA ALA A 147 -18.48 -1.91 11.18
C ALA A 147 -17.92 -0.48 11.27
N GLY A 148 -18.21 0.28 12.33
CA GLY A 148 -17.68 1.64 12.48
C GLY A 148 -16.16 1.69 12.74
N LEU A 149 -15.61 0.74 13.50
CA LEU A 149 -14.15 0.63 13.67
C LEU A 149 -13.47 0.23 12.36
N LEU A 150 -14.10 -0.69 11.62
CA LEU A 150 -13.63 -1.11 10.30
C LEU A 150 -13.63 0.05 9.30
N GLU A 151 -14.69 0.87 9.27
CA GLU A 151 -14.79 2.05 8.41
C GLU A 151 -13.68 3.06 8.73
N SER A 152 -13.49 3.40 10.01
CA SER A 152 -12.44 4.34 10.43
C SER A 152 -11.03 3.84 10.11
N ALA A 153 -10.74 2.56 10.33
CA ALA A 153 -9.46 1.96 9.98
C ALA A 153 -9.26 1.91 8.45
N LEU A 154 -10.33 1.64 7.70
CA LEU A 154 -10.29 1.65 6.24
C LEU A 154 -10.02 3.05 5.68
N ASP A 155 -10.64 4.09 6.23
CA ASP A 155 -10.40 5.48 5.82
C ASP A 155 -8.94 5.90 6.00
N ALA A 156 -8.32 5.49 7.11
CA ALA A 156 -6.89 5.71 7.32
C ALA A 156 -6.04 5.01 6.26
N VAL A 157 -6.36 3.77 5.92
CA VAL A 157 -5.67 3.01 4.86
C VAL A 157 -5.90 3.64 3.48
N LEU A 158 -7.12 4.09 3.18
CA LEU A 158 -7.45 4.75 1.92
C LEU A 158 -6.64 6.05 1.76
N ALA A 159 -6.51 6.85 2.81
CA ALA A 159 -5.68 8.05 2.81
C ALA A 159 -4.21 7.73 2.51
N GLU A 160 -3.67 6.65 3.09
CA GLU A 160 -2.31 6.18 2.80
C GLU A 160 -2.14 5.64 1.37
N VAL A 161 -3.13 4.93 0.83
CA VAL A 161 -3.13 4.50 -0.58
C VAL A 161 -3.15 5.72 -1.49
N GLU A 162 -3.96 6.73 -1.18
CA GLU A 162 -4.03 7.98 -1.94
C GLU A 162 -2.71 8.75 -1.87
N ALA A 163 -2.06 8.79 -0.70
CA ALA A 163 -0.72 9.35 -0.55
C ALA A 163 0.31 8.58 -1.38
N ALA A 164 0.24 7.25 -1.42
CA ALA A 164 1.10 6.41 -2.25
C ALA A 164 0.88 6.67 -3.75
N LEU A 165 -0.37 6.86 -4.20
CA LEU A 165 -0.70 7.27 -5.56
C LEU A 165 -0.11 8.65 -5.92
N ARG A 166 0.07 9.53 -4.93
CA ARG A 166 0.73 10.83 -5.08
C ARG A 166 2.26 10.78 -4.96
N GLY A 167 2.84 9.60 -4.75
CA GLY A 167 4.29 9.41 -4.68
C GLY A 167 4.88 9.17 -3.30
N LYS A 168 4.06 8.99 -2.24
CA LYS A 168 4.55 8.55 -0.92
C LYS A 168 5.04 7.09 -1.02
N CYS A 169 6.34 6.88 -1.10
CA CYS A 169 6.99 5.58 -1.07
C CYS A 169 8.03 5.52 0.07
N THR A 170 8.61 4.35 0.34
CA THR A 170 9.70 4.28 1.32
C THR A 170 10.92 5.08 0.86
N GLU A 171 11.48 5.93 1.73
CA GLU A 171 12.66 6.76 1.42
C GLU A 171 13.97 5.97 1.35
N TYR A 172 13.96 4.68 1.69
CA TYR A 172 15.18 3.86 1.75
C TYR A 172 15.62 3.35 0.37
N ARG A 173 16.04 4.26 -0.51
CA ARG A 173 17.17 3.98 -1.39
C ARG A 173 18.44 4.46 -0.70
N GLN A 174 18.97 3.62 0.19
CA GLN A 174 20.34 3.73 0.69
C GLN A 174 21.38 3.38 -0.41
N LEU A 175 21.12 3.78 -1.66
CA LEU A 175 22.00 3.59 -2.80
C LEU A 175 22.77 4.88 -3.17
N ASP A 176 22.41 6.04 -2.59
CA ASP A 176 23.18 7.28 -2.77
C ASP A 176 24.19 7.57 -1.64
N LEU A 177 24.31 6.67 -0.63
CA LEU A 177 25.30 6.84 0.45
C LEU A 177 26.70 6.30 0.10
N PHE A 178 26.84 5.66 -1.06
CA PHE A 178 28.12 5.21 -1.60
C PHE A 178 28.31 5.73 -3.02
N GLU A 179 28.18 7.04 -3.22
CA GLU A 179 28.91 7.66 -4.32
C GLU A 179 30.39 7.64 -3.92
N PRO A 180 31.27 6.86 -4.57
CA PRO A 180 32.69 7.01 -4.32
C PRO A 180 33.05 8.42 -4.77
N THR A 181 33.42 9.28 -3.82
CA THR A 181 34.07 10.55 -4.09
C THR A 181 35.15 10.32 -5.14
N ALA A 182 34.90 10.76 -6.37
CA ALA A 182 35.91 10.79 -7.40
C ALA A 182 36.98 11.79 -6.95
N GLU A 183 38.04 11.29 -6.32
CA GLU A 183 39.22 12.08 -6.00
C GLU A 183 39.79 12.65 -7.32
N PRO A 184 40.02 13.98 -7.43
CA PRO A 184 40.60 14.53 -8.62
C PRO A 184 42.11 14.23 -8.63
N ASN A 185 42.56 13.53 -9.67
CA ASN A 185 43.95 13.43 -10.12
C ASN A 185 44.98 12.85 -9.12
N ALA A 186 45.08 11.52 -9.09
CA ALA A 186 46.37 10.88 -8.82
C ALA A 186 47.27 11.05 -10.05
N ALA A 187 48.19 12.02 -9.99
CA ALA A 187 49.29 12.12 -10.93
C ALA A 187 50.13 10.83 -10.86
N LEU A 188 50.16 10.08 -11.95
CA LEU A 188 51.03 8.93 -12.17
C LEU A 188 52.49 9.40 -12.11
N ILE A 189 53.19 9.11 -11.00
CA ILE A 189 54.66 9.18 -10.95
C ILE A 189 55.17 7.83 -11.50
N PRO A 190 55.92 7.80 -12.62
CA PRO A 190 56.49 6.56 -13.10
C PRO A 190 57.64 6.11 -12.16
N LEU A 191 57.55 4.88 -11.66
CA LEU A 191 58.64 4.20 -10.98
C LEU A 191 59.84 4.08 -11.93
N ILE A 192 60.93 4.78 -11.60
CA ILE A 192 62.23 4.55 -12.23
C ILE A 192 62.81 3.26 -11.64
N PRO A 193 63.19 2.25 -12.45
CA PRO A 193 63.89 1.08 -11.94
C PRO A 193 65.35 1.43 -11.65
N VAL A 194 65.81 1.16 -10.44
CA VAL A 194 67.23 1.22 -10.08
C VAL A 194 67.95 0.02 -10.70
N PRO A 195 69.04 0.19 -11.48
CA PRO A 195 69.83 -0.94 -11.93
C PRO A 195 70.73 -1.44 -10.78
N ALA A 196 70.67 -2.75 -10.53
CA ALA A 196 71.66 -3.47 -9.75
C ALA A 196 72.88 -3.80 -10.64
N HIS A 197 74.08 -3.60 -10.11
CA HIS A 197 75.41 -4.19 -10.42
C HIS A 197 76.49 -3.14 -10.10
N ALA A 198 77.61 -3.42 -9.44
CA ALA A 198 78.24 -4.65 -8.98
C ALA A 198 79.11 -4.34 -7.74
#